data_AF-A0A3N5ZSQ2-F1
#
_entry.id   AF-A0A3N5ZSQ2-F1
#
_cell.length_a   1.000
_cell.length_b   1.000
_cell.length_c   1.000
_cell.angle_alpha   90.00
_cell.angle_beta   90.00
_cell.angle_gamma   90.00
#
_symmetry.space_group_name_H-M   'P 1'
#
loop_
_entity.id
_entity.type
_entity.pdbx_description
1 polymer ?
#
loop_
_entity_poly.entity_id
_entity_poly.type
_entity_poly.pdbx_seq_one_letter_code
_entity_poly.pdbx_strand_id
1 'polypeptide(L)'
;MDSTNTNVELIVQQGENVLLSMKDLKKVAKKNGKVRSDMYERYCANLHSYYVYTLMDPEIENAPEVVDFQEKLNLFRDYFKEVTKDFESTVDTKGANEAYDNVFPAYNAMVSALGFPDKQVTAKKF
;
A
#
# COMPACT_ATOMS: atom_id res chain seq x y z
N MET A 1 -2.96 -3.22 28.96
CA MET A 1 -2.95 -3.54 27.52
C MET A 1 -1.60 -3.09 27.01
N ASP A 2 -0.81 -4.02 26.48
CA ASP A 2 0.57 -3.80 26.04
C ASP A 2 0.62 -2.85 24.85
N SER A 3 1.42 -1.79 24.93
CA SER A 3 1.57 -0.77 23.88
C SER A 3 2.01 -1.37 22.54
N THR A 4 2.71 -2.51 22.58
CA THR A 4 3.19 -3.26 21.42
C THR A 4 2.04 -3.80 20.56
N ASN A 5 0.96 -4.31 21.16
CA ASN A 5 -0.19 -4.82 20.40
C ASN A 5 -0.92 -3.70 19.66
N THR A 6 -1.02 -2.51 20.26
CA THR A 6 -1.65 -1.34 19.62
C THR A 6 -0.88 -0.88 18.39
N ASN A 7 0.46 -0.90 18.42
CA ASN A 7 1.27 -0.51 17.27
C ASN A 7 1.11 -1.48 16.10
N VAL A 8 1.11 -2.78 16.36
CA VAL A 8 0.94 -3.80 15.32
C VAL A 8 -0.45 -3.72 14.69
N GLU A 9 -1.51 -3.52 15.49
CA GLU A 9 -2.87 -3.29 14.98
C GLU A 9 -2.95 -2.08 14.04
N LEU A 10 -2.28 -0.98 14.40
CA LEU A 10 -2.22 0.21 13.56
C LEU A 10 -1.48 -0.05 12.24
N ILE A 11 -0.41 -0.85 12.24
CA ILE A 11 0.31 -1.24 11.02
C ILE A 11 -0.60 -2.04 10.08
N VAL A 12 -1.32 -3.02 10.62
CA VAL A 12 -2.28 -3.83 9.85
C VAL A 12 -3.37 -2.95 9.25
N GLN A 13 -3.95 -2.05 10.06
CA GLN A 13 -4.97 -1.11 9.63
C GLN A 13 -4.47 -0.13 8.55
N GLN A 14 -3.26 0.42 8.71
CA GLN A 14 -2.69 1.30 7.69
C GLN A 14 -2.37 0.54 6.41
N GLY A 15 -1.94 -0.73 6.50
CA GLY A 15 -1.79 -1.60 5.33
C GLY A 15 -3.10 -1.71 4.54
N GLU A 16 -4.24 -1.94 5.22
CA GLU A 16 -5.56 -1.96 4.56
C GLU A 16 -5.90 -0.62 3.91
N ASN A 17 -5.63 0.50 4.59
CA ASN A 17 -5.88 1.83 4.05
C ASN A 17 -5.04 2.10 2.78
N VAL A 18 -3.82 1.58 2.73
CA VAL A 18 -2.98 1.64 1.53
C VAL A 18 -3.60 0.81 0.41
N LEU A 19 -4.02 -0.43 0.69
CA LEU A 19 -4.67 -1.27 -0.32
C LEU A 19 -5.96 -0.62 -0.89
N LEU A 20 -6.74 0.05 -0.05
CA LEU A 20 -7.94 0.77 -0.46
C LEU A 20 -7.60 1.98 -1.35
N SER A 21 -6.60 2.77 -1.01
CA SER A 21 -6.18 3.90 -1.85
C SER A 21 -5.52 3.45 -3.14
N MET A 22 -4.77 2.34 -3.16
CA MET A 22 -4.26 1.72 -4.39
C MET A 22 -5.41 1.31 -5.31
N LYS A 23 -6.48 0.72 -4.76
CA LYS A 23 -7.68 0.34 -5.52
C LYS A 23 -8.33 1.55 -6.19
N ASP A 24 -8.49 2.63 -5.43
CA ASP A 24 -9.08 3.87 -5.94
C ASP A 24 -8.21 4.52 -7.02
N LEU A 25 -6.89 4.56 -6.82
CA LEU A 25 -5.95 5.07 -7.82
C LEU A 25 -5.94 4.21 -9.09
N LYS A 26 -5.94 2.87 -8.96
CA LYS A 26 -6.03 1.92 -10.08
C LYS A 26 -7.25 2.18 -10.96
N LYS A 27 -8.42 2.43 -10.37
CA LYS A 27 -9.66 2.73 -11.13
C LYS A 27 -9.54 3.97 -12.01
N VAL A 28 -8.70 4.93 -11.64
CA VAL A 28 -8.50 6.18 -12.37
C VAL A 28 -7.17 6.25 -13.11
N ALA A 29 -6.40 5.17 -13.17
CA ALA A 29 -5.05 5.16 -13.77
C ALA A 29 -5.05 5.59 -15.26
N LYS A 30 -6.10 5.22 -16.00
CA LYS A 30 -6.28 5.60 -17.42
C LYS A 30 -6.79 7.04 -17.62
N LYS A 31 -7.19 7.72 -16.55
CA LYS A 31 -7.63 9.12 -16.60
C LYS A 31 -6.42 10.02 -16.44
N ASN A 32 -6.48 11.23 -16.98
CA ASN A 32 -5.51 12.29 -16.71
C ASN A 32 -6.09 13.38 -15.81
N GLY A 33 -5.25 14.33 -15.41
CA GLY A 33 -5.66 15.53 -14.72
C GLY A 33 -5.84 15.36 -13.22
N LYS A 34 -6.48 16.38 -12.61
CA LYS A 34 -6.56 16.57 -11.17
C LYS A 34 -7.08 15.35 -10.40
N VAL A 35 -8.09 14.65 -10.94
CA VAL A 35 -8.68 13.48 -10.25
C VAL A 35 -7.66 12.37 -10.00
N ARG A 36 -6.78 12.09 -10.97
CA ARG A 36 -5.73 11.08 -10.78
C ARG A 36 -4.68 11.58 -9.79
N SER A 37 -4.32 12.86 -9.86
CA SER A 37 -3.37 13.48 -8.91
C SER A 37 -3.90 13.39 -7.47
N ASP A 38 -5.14 13.79 -7.23
CA ASP A 38 -5.78 13.75 -5.90
C ASP A 38 -5.77 12.32 -5.32
N MET A 39 -6.03 11.31 -6.15
CA MET A 39 -6.00 9.91 -5.71
C MET A 39 -4.57 9.41 -5.45
N TYR A 40 -3.60 9.89 -6.22
CA TYR A 40 -2.19 9.57 -6.00
C TYR A 40 -1.64 10.20 -4.72
N GLU A 41 -2.02 11.45 -4.44
CA GLU A 41 -1.71 12.12 -3.16
C GLU A 41 -2.32 11.38 -1.97
N ARG A 42 -3.59 10.96 -2.07
CA ARG A 42 -4.23 10.14 -1.04
C ARG A 42 -3.51 8.80 -0.83
N TYR A 43 -3.07 8.15 -1.90
CA TYR A 43 -2.27 6.95 -1.81
C TYR A 43 -0.93 7.21 -1.09
N CYS A 44 -0.22 8.28 -1.45
CA CYS A 44 1.04 8.65 -0.82
C CYS A 44 0.87 8.99 0.67
N ALA A 45 -0.22 9.66 1.06
CA ALA A 45 -0.52 9.95 2.46
C ALA A 45 -0.72 8.67 3.28
N ASN A 46 -1.53 7.72 2.80
CA ASN A 46 -1.72 6.43 3.48
C ASN A 46 -0.41 5.62 3.54
N LEU A 47 0.37 5.64 2.45
CA LEU A 47 1.67 4.97 2.40
C LEU A 47 2.64 5.56 3.43
N HIS A 48 2.66 6.88 3.56
CA HIS A 48 3.45 7.57 4.57
C HIS A 48 3.03 7.19 5.99
N SER A 49 1.73 7.18 6.29
CA SER A 49 1.22 6.73 7.59
C SER A 49 1.63 5.30 7.90
N TYR A 50 1.52 4.38 6.94
CA TYR A 50 1.99 3.01 7.09
C TYR A 50 3.49 2.96 7.44
N TYR A 51 4.34 3.67 6.68
CA TYR A 51 5.77 3.71 6.95
C TYR A 51 6.10 4.25 8.34
N VAL A 52 5.45 5.33 8.78
CA VAL A 52 5.67 5.91 10.10
C VAL A 52 5.48 4.85 11.18
N TYR A 53 4.38 4.08 11.14
CA TYR A 53 4.14 3.05 12.15
C TYR A 53 5.12 1.88 12.06
N THR A 54 5.56 1.48 10.86
CA THR A 54 6.57 0.42 10.73
C THR A 54 7.94 0.83 11.26
N LEU A 55 8.29 2.11 11.19
CA LEU A 55 9.57 2.64 11.67
C LEU A 55 9.60 2.87 13.20
N MET A 56 8.46 2.71 13.89
CA MET A 56 8.40 2.88 15.34
C MET A 56 8.99 1.69 16.12
N ASP A 57 9.15 0.53 15.47
CA ASP A 57 9.68 -0.68 16.07
C ASP A 57 10.70 -1.34 15.11
N PRO A 58 11.99 -1.39 15.46
CA PRO A 58 13.02 -2.00 14.61
C PRO A 58 12.79 -3.49 14.31
N GLU A 59 12.13 -4.24 15.20
CA GLU A 59 11.83 -5.66 14.93
C GLU A 59 10.80 -5.78 13.81
N ILE A 60 9.83 -4.87 13.76
CA ILE A 60 8.81 -4.82 12.71
C ILE A 60 9.37 -4.24 11.42
N GLU A 61 10.15 -3.15 11.49
CA GLU A 61 10.80 -2.52 10.34
C GLU A 61 11.63 -3.54 9.53
N ASN A 62 12.36 -4.41 10.23
CA ASN A 62 13.25 -5.38 9.62
C ASN A 62 12.61 -6.76 9.40
N ALA A 63 11.33 -6.93 9.73
CA ALA A 63 10.63 -8.19 9.51
C ALA A 63 10.55 -8.48 7.99
N PRO A 64 10.96 -9.69 7.52
CA PRO A 64 11.01 -10.00 6.09
C PRO A 64 9.70 -9.77 5.35
N GLU A 65 8.57 -10.10 5.98
CA GLU A 65 7.24 -9.95 5.39
C GLU A 65 6.79 -8.47 5.31
N VAL A 66 7.23 -7.64 6.26
CA VAL A 66 7.00 -6.19 6.22
C VAL A 66 7.81 -5.56 5.11
N VAL A 67 9.10 -5.92 4.99
CA VAL A 67 9.98 -5.45 3.92
C VAL A 67 9.44 -5.86 2.55
N ASP A 68 9.05 -7.12 2.36
CA ASP A 68 8.47 -7.58 1.09
C ASP A 68 7.19 -6.81 0.73
N PHE A 69 6.29 -6.59 1.70
CA PHE A 69 5.09 -5.79 1.46
C PHE A 69 5.45 -4.34 1.07
N GLN A 70 6.38 -3.70 1.76
CA GLN A 70 6.87 -2.37 1.42
C GLN A 70 7.47 -2.29 0.01
N GLU A 71 8.21 -3.30 -0.42
CA GLU A 71 8.74 -3.39 -1.78
C GLU A 71 7.61 -3.45 -2.81
N LYS A 72 6.57 -4.28 -2.57
CA LYS A 72 5.41 -4.35 -3.48
C LYS A 72 4.64 -3.03 -3.53
N LEU A 73 4.53 -2.31 -2.42
CA LEU A 73 3.95 -0.97 -2.38
C LEU A 73 4.77 0.02 -3.22
N ASN A 74 6.09 0.03 -3.07
CA ASN A 74 6.98 0.89 -3.84
C ASN A 74 6.91 0.60 -5.35
N LEU A 75 6.86 -0.67 -5.75
CA LEU A 75 6.70 -1.05 -7.15
C LEU A 75 5.41 -0.50 -7.76
N PHE A 76 4.29 -0.53 -7.02
CA PHE A 76 3.05 0.09 -7.47
C PHE A 76 3.17 1.62 -7.59
N ARG A 77 3.78 2.28 -6.59
CA ARG A 77 4.00 3.74 -6.58
C ARG A 77 4.78 4.20 -7.82
N ASP A 78 5.80 3.44 -8.23
CA ASP A 78 6.69 3.83 -9.31
C ASP A 78 5.99 3.99 -10.67
N TYR A 79 4.87 3.32 -10.89
CA TYR A 79 4.04 3.51 -12.08
C TYR A 79 3.36 4.89 -12.15
N PHE A 80 3.23 5.57 -11.01
CA PHE A 80 2.53 6.86 -10.89
C PHE A 80 3.47 8.01 -10.51
N LYS A 81 4.78 7.78 -10.37
CA LYS A 81 5.74 8.79 -9.89
C LYS A 81 5.72 10.09 -10.70
N GLU A 82 5.48 10.01 -12.01
CA GLU A 82 5.45 11.18 -12.89
C GLU A 82 4.17 12.02 -12.74
N VAL A 83 3.12 11.50 -12.11
CA VAL A 83 1.88 12.25 -11.81
C VAL A 83 2.18 13.47 -10.92
N THR A 84 3.23 13.41 -10.08
CA THR A 84 3.66 14.54 -9.25
C THR A 84 4.21 15.73 -10.03
N LYS A 85 4.69 15.49 -11.25
CA LYS A 85 5.34 16.50 -12.09
C LYS A 85 4.45 16.92 -13.26
N ASP A 86 3.71 15.96 -13.81
CA ASP A 86 2.87 16.14 -14.98
C ASP A 86 1.54 15.39 -14.82
N PHE A 87 0.46 16.16 -14.71
CA PHE A 87 -0.90 15.64 -14.56
C PHE A 87 -1.39 14.91 -15.83
N GLU A 88 -0.77 15.19 -16.98
CA GLU A 88 -1.09 14.58 -18.27
C GLU A 88 -0.19 13.39 -18.63
N SER A 89 0.75 13.03 -17.74
CA SER A 89 1.64 11.90 -17.92
C SER A 89 0.88 10.59 -18.21
N THR A 90 1.48 9.72 -19.02
CA THR A 90 0.90 8.40 -19.28
C THR A 90 1.38 7.42 -18.21
N VAL A 91 0.43 6.67 -17.63
CA VAL A 91 0.71 5.60 -16.68
C VAL A 91 0.62 4.26 -17.40
N ASP A 92 1.61 3.37 -17.16
CA ASP A 92 1.49 1.97 -17.57
C ASP A 92 0.43 1.27 -16.71
N THR A 93 -0.81 1.34 -17.19
CA THR A 93 -1.96 0.78 -16.48
C THR A 93 -1.94 -0.74 -16.41
N LYS A 94 -1.23 -1.42 -17.32
CA LYS A 94 -1.11 -2.88 -17.26
C LYS A 94 -0.16 -3.26 -16.11
N GLY A 95 1.03 -2.66 -16.08
CA GLY A 95 1.98 -2.86 -14.99
C GLY A 95 1.40 -2.47 -13.62
N ALA A 96 0.71 -1.33 -13.53
CA ALA A 96 0.03 -0.92 -12.29
C ALA A 96 -1.05 -1.91 -11.83
N ASN A 97 -1.79 -2.52 -12.76
CA ASN A 97 -2.79 -3.53 -12.42
C ASN A 97 -2.15 -4.82 -11.90
N GLU A 98 -1.08 -5.28 -12.54
CA GLU A 98 -0.32 -6.46 -12.12
C GLU A 98 0.33 -6.23 -10.75
N ALA A 99 0.94 -5.06 -10.53
CA ALA A 99 1.50 -4.68 -9.24
C ALA A 99 0.44 -4.64 -8.12
N TYR A 100 -0.76 -4.12 -8.42
CA TYR A 100 -1.88 -4.15 -7.47
C TYR A 100 -2.29 -5.58 -7.11
N ASP A 101 -2.42 -6.48 -8.10
CA ASP A 101 -2.85 -7.85 -7.81
C ASP A 101 -1.77 -8.62 -7.01
N ASN A 102 -0.48 -8.32 -7.27
CA ASN A 102 0.66 -8.93 -6.60
C ASN A 102 0.94 -8.42 -5.18
N VAL A 103 0.31 -7.33 -4.74
CA VAL A 103 0.51 -6.79 -3.39
C VAL A 103 -0.19 -7.63 -2.31
N PHE A 104 -1.30 -8.29 -2.66
CA PHE A 104 -2.15 -9.02 -1.73
C PHE A 104 -1.47 -10.22 -1.07
N PRO A 105 -0.72 -11.07 -1.80
CA PRO A 105 0.06 -12.13 -1.17
C PRO A 105 1.05 -11.60 -0.12
N ALA A 106 1.75 -10.50 -0.41
CA ALA A 106 2.71 -9.89 0.51
C ALA A 106 2.02 -9.31 1.76
N TYR A 107 0.90 -8.60 1.57
CA TYR A 107 0.06 -8.14 2.70
C TYR A 107 -0.41 -9.30 3.58
N ASN A 108 -0.90 -10.38 2.97
CA ASN A 108 -1.41 -11.54 3.71
C ASN A 108 -0.29 -12.27 4.48
N ALA A 109 0.91 -12.35 3.92
CA ALA A 109 2.09 -12.87 4.61
C ALA A 109 2.42 -11.98 5.83
N MET A 110 2.46 -10.66 5.63
CA MET A 110 2.73 -9.69 6.69
C MET A 110 1.71 -9.80 7.84
N VAL A 111 0.40 -9.73 7.58
CA VAL A 111 -0.59 -9.81 8.67
C VAL A 111 -0.55 -11.14 9.40
N SER A 112 -0.19 -12.23 8.72
CA SER A 112 -0.02 -13.54 9.37
C SER A 112 1.20 -13.57 10.28
N ALA A 113 2.34 -13.04 9.81
CA ALA A 113 3.57 -12.94 10.60
C ALA A 113 3.39 -12.04 11.84
N LEU A 114 2.56 -11.00 11.71
CA LEU A 114 2.21 -10.08 12.79
C LEU A 114 1.13 -10.61 13.75
N GLY A 115 0.59 -11.83 13.52
CA GLY A 115 -0.39 -12.45 14.42
C GLY A 115 -1.87 -12.12 14.12
N PHE A 116 -2.17 -11.60 12.94
CA PHE A 116 -3.52 -11.21 12.47
C PHE A 116 -3.97 -12.02 11.22
N PRO A 117 -4.02 -13.36 11.27
CA PRO A 117 -4.39 -14.18 10.12
C PRO A 117 -5.85 -13.98 9.66
N ASP A 118 -6.72 -13.48 10.53
CA ASP A 118 -8.12 -13.15 10.23
C ASP A 118 -8.27 -11.88 9.36
N LYS A 119 -7.20 -11.10 9.23
CA LYS A 119 -7.14 -9.87 8.42
C LYS A 119 -6.72 -10.10 6.97
N GLN A 120 -6.48 -11.34 6.57
CA GLN A 120 -6.12 -11.66 5.19
C GLN A 120 -7.23 -11.26 4.21
N VAL A 121 -6.82 -10.71 3.06
CA VAL A 121 -7.72 -10.21 2.02
C VAL A 121 -7.32 -10.71 0.64
N THR A 122 -8.22 -10.60 -0.33
CA THR A 122 -7.94 -11.00 -1.72
C THR A 122 -8.38 -9.91 -2.68
N ALA A 123 -7.62 -9.70 -3.77
CA ALA A 123 -7.94 -8.70 -4.79
C ALA A 123 -9.38 -8.80 -5.34
N LYS A 124 -9.97 -9.99 -5.32
CA LYS A 124 -11.35 -10.22 -5.80
C LYS A 124 -12.43 -9.71 -4.84
N LYS A 125 -12.16 -9.71 -3.53
CA LYS A 125 -13.13 -9.35 -2.48
C LYS A 125 -12.85 -7.99 -1.86
N PHE A 126 -11.65 -7.44 -2.09
CA PHE A 126 -11.20 -6.16 -1.55
C PHE A 126 -11.51 -5.01 -2.50
#